data_AF-A0A4Y4C5J0-F1
#
_entry.id   AF-A0A4Y4C5J0-F1
#
_cell.length_a   1.000
_cell.length_b   1.000
_cell.length_c   1.000
_cell.angle_alpha   90.00
_cell.angle_beta   90.00
_cell.angle_gamma   90.00
#
_symmetry.space_group_name_H-M   'P 1'
#
loop_
_entity.id
_entity.type
_entity.pdbx_description
1 polymer ?
#
loop_
_entity_poly.entity_id
_entity_poly.type
_entity_poly.pdbx_seq_one_letter_code
_entity_poly.pdbx_strand_id
1 'polypeptide(L)'
;MAEQADQVAQKEQGALDDLMASLRVKVATLMNVEVTDLDEDEELMDQGLDSVRLVEVVSFLRDAGYQADFADLAEDSSLAAWRELLEELGEN
;
A
#
# COMPACT_ATOMS: atom_id res chain seq x y z
N MET A 1 -7.97 -28.79 -13.97
CA MET A 1 -6.62 -28.42 -13.50
C MET A 1 -6.15 -27.07 -14.05
N ALA A 2 -6.53 -26.66 -15.27
CA ALA A 2 -6.21 -25.32 -15.79
C ALA A 2 -7.03 -24.17 -15.16
N GLU A 3 -8.20 -24.45 -14.59
CA GLU A 3 -9.10 -23.43 -14.00
C GLU A 3 -8.64 -22.88 -12.65
N GLN A 4 -7.66 -23.51 -11.98
CA GLN A 4 -7.24 -23.09 -10.64
C GLN A 4 -6.28 -21.92 -10.67
N ALA A 5 -5.38 -21.83 -11.66
CA ALA A 5 -4.35 -20.78 -11.71
C ALA A 5 -4.94 -19.38 -11.92
N ASP A 6 -5.96 -19.27 -12.77
CA ASP A 6 -6.66 -18.00 -13.04
C ASP A 6 -7.33 -17.46 -11.75
N GLN A 7 -7.88 -18.37 -10.93
CA GLN A 7 -8.66 -18.03 -9.75
C GLN A 7 -7.79 -17.59 -8.55
N VAL A 8 -6.52 -17.98 -8.50
CA VAL A 8 -5.59 -17.53 -7.45
C VAL A 8 -5.22 -16.07 -7.69
N ALA A 9 -4.80 -15.73 -8.91
CA ALA A 9 -4.44 -14.37 -9.31
C ALA A 9 -5.59 -13.36 -9.09
N GLN A 10 -6.83 -13.74 -9.42
CA GLN A 10 -8.01 -12.90 -9.16
C GLN A 10 -8.26 -12.67 -7.67
N LYS A 11 -7.95 -13.65 -6.82
CA LYS A 11 -8.17 -13.57 -5.37
C LYS A 11 -7.08 -12.72 -4.70
N GLU A 12 -5.85 -12.83 -5.18
CA GLU A 12 -4.70 -12.04 -4.73
C GLU A 12 -4.85 -10.58 -5.12
N GLN A 13 -5.28 -10.30 -6.35
CA GLN A 13 -5.60 -8.94 -6.81
C GLN A 13 -6.72 -8.29 -5.99
N GLY A 14 -7.79 -9.03 -5.68
CA GLY A 14 -8.87 -8.51 -4.83
C GLY A 14 -8.44 -8.22 -3.39
N ALA A 15 -7.54 -9.04 -2.83
CA ALA A 15 -6.99 -8.82 -1.49
C ALA A 15 -6.07 -7.59 -1.45
N LEU A 16 -5.25 -7.40 -2.48
CA LEU A 16 -4.41 -6.21 -2.59
C LEU A 16 -5.25 -4.94 -2.73
N ASP A 17 -6.32 -4.96 -3.54
CA ASP A 17 -7.18 -3.78 -3.72
C ASP A 17 -7.85 -3.37 -2.39
N ASP A 18 -8.31 -4.35 -1.59
CA ASP A 18 -8.86 -4.10 -0.25
C ASP A 18 -7.80 -3.58 0.73
N LEU A 19 -6.58 -4.12 0.67
CA LEU A 19 -5.44 -3.64 1.45
C LEU A 19 -5.08 -2.20 1.08
N MET A 20 -5.01 -1.87 -0.21
CA MET A 20 -4.70 -0.54 -0.71
C MET A 20 -5.78 0.47 -0.32
N ALA A 21 -7.06 0.09 -0.41
CA ALA A 21 -8.16 0.91 0.06
C ALA A 21 -8.04 1.20 1.58
N SER A 22 -7.74 0.17 2.38
CA SER A 22 -7.51 0.31 3.82
C SER A 22 -6.30 1.17 4.15
N LEU A 23 -5.22 1.01 3.37
CA LEU A 23 -3.99 1.77 3.51
C LEU A 23 -4.23 3.25 3.20
N ARG A 24 -4.94 3.57 2.11
CA ARG A 24 -5.31 4.94 1.74
C ARG A 24 -6.14 5.62 2.82
N VAL A 25 -7.13 4.91 3.39
CA VAL A 25 -7.92 5.40 4.53
C VAL A 25 -7.03 5.68 5.75
N LYS A 26 -6.08 4.78 6.04
CA LYS A 26 -5.17 4.93 7.16
C LYS A 26 -4.22 6.12 6.97
N VAL A 27 -3.62 6.28 5.79
CA VAL A 27 -2.79 7.42 5.42
C VAL A 27 -3.56 8.73 5.57
N ALA A 28 -4.77 8.81 5.01
CA ALA A 28 -5.62 10.00 5.12
C ALA A 28 -5.93 10.34 6.59
N THR A 29 -6.22 9.32 7.40
CA THR A 29 -6.46 9.47 8.84
C THR A 29 -5.21 9.98 9.56
N LEU A 30 -4.03 9.46 9.24
CA LEU A 30 -2.76 9.90 9.81
C LEU A 30 -2.48 11.37 9.47
N MET A 31 -2.72 11.77 8.22
CA MET A 31 -2.53 13.12 7.71
C MET A 31 -3.66 14.09 8.11
N ASN A 32 -4.76 13.57 8.68
CA ASN A 32 -5.97 14.34 9.01
C ASN A 32 -6.57 15.05 7.77
N VAL A 33 -6.58 14.35 6.63
CA VAL A 33 -7.17 14.79 5.36
C VAL A 33 -8.24 13.80 4.89
N GLU A 34 -9.00 14.16 3.85
CA GLU A 34 -9.92 13.22 3.22
C GLU A 34 -9.17 12.32 2.22
N VAL A 35 -9.65 11.08 2.09
CA VAL A 35 -9.11 10.07 1.15
C VAL A 35 -9.14 10.56 -0.31
N THR A 36 -10.11 11.42 -0.64
CA THR A 36 -10.27 12.02 -1.97
C THR A 36 -9.31 13.19 -2.23
N ASP A 37 -8.72 13.76 -1.17
CA ASP A 37 -7.75 14.85 -1.28
C ASP A 37 -6.32 14.31 -1.50
N LEU A 38 -6.08 13.04 -1.14
CA LEU A 38 -4.84 12.35 -1.43
C LEU A 38 -4.72 12.04 -2.91
N ASP A 39 -3.64 12.52 -3.51
CA ASP A 39 -3.19 12.12 -4.83
C ASP A 39 -2.36 10.83 -4.72
N GLU A 40 -2.64 9.86 -5.59
CA GLU A 40 -2.01 8.53 -5.57
C GLU A 40 -0.76 8.43 -6.44
N ASP A 41 -0.60 9.37 -7.38
CA ASP A 41 0.57 9.49 -8.26
C ASP A 41 1.64 10.37 -7.59
N GLU A 42 1.23 11.32 -6.75
CA GLU A 42 2.12 12.21 -6.03
C GLU A 42 2.69 11.60 -4.73
N GLU A 43 3.88 12.05 -4.36
CA GLU A 43 4.55 11.64 -3.12
C GLU A 43 3.76 12.09 -1.90
N LEU A 44 3.36 11.14 -1.06
CA LEU A 44 2.61 11.45 0.16
C LEU A 44 3.44 12.33 1.11
N MET A 45 4.77 12.22 1.07
CA MET A 45 5.65 13.07 1.89
C MET A 45 5.54 14.56 1.52
N ASP A 46 5.39 14.89 0.22
CA ASP A 46 5.21 16.27 -0.24
C ASP A 46 3.81 16.80 0.14
N GLN A 47 2.82 15.90 0.16
CA GLN A 47 1.45 16.19 0.61
C GLN A 47 1.33 16.34 2.15
N GLY A 48 2.35 15.96 2.93
CA GLY A 48 2.40 16.13 4.39
C GLY A 48 2.49 14.85 5.23
N LEU A 49 2.81 13.70 4.61
CA LEU A 49 3.12 12.47 5.33
C LEU A 49 4.50 12.55 5.98
N ASP A 50 4.57 12.40 7.29
CA ASP A 50 5.85 12.36 8.01
C ASP A 50 6.46 10.96 8.06
N SER A 51 7.78 10.91 8.24
CA SER A 51 8.54 9.65 8.45
C SER A 51 8.01 8.80 9.62
N VAL A 52 7.52 9.44 10.69
CA VAL A 52 6.91 8.72 11.83
C VAL A 52 5.62 8.01 11.40
N ARG A 53 4.81 8.65 10.55
CA ARG A 53 3.57 8.08 10.02
C ARG A 53 3.87 6.98 9.01
N LEU A 54 4.96 7.10 8.26
CA LEU A 54 5.42 6.05 7.37
C LEU A 54 5.80 4.76 8.13
N VAL A 55 6.41 4.87 9.32
CA VAL A 55 6.68 3.70 10.18
C VAL A 55 5.38 2.98 10.62
N GLU A 56 4.29 3.72 10.84
CA GLU A 56 2.98 3.14 11.14
C GLU A 56 2.38 2.40 9.93
N VAL A 57 2.62 2.91 8.72
CA VAL A 57 2.25 2.26 7.46
C VAL A 57 3.04 0.97 7.25
N VAL A 58 4.37 1.02 7.40
CA VAL A 58 5.24 -0.17 7.31
C VAL A 58 4.75 -1.26 8.26
N SER A 59 4.43 -0.89 9.50
CA SER A 59 3.95 -1.82 10.52
C SER A 59 2.59 -2.43 10.15
N PHE A 60 1.70 -1.64 9.54
CA PHE A 60 0.40 -2.13 9.04
C PHE A 60 0.55 -3.17 7.93
N LEU A 61 1.43 -2.91 6.95
CA LEU A 61 1.69 -3.85 5.86
C LEU A 61 2.29 -5.16 6.37
N ARG A 62 3.20 -5.07 7.34
CA ARG A 62 3.79 -6.24 8.01
C ARG A 62 2.76 -7.07 8.79
N ASP A 63 1.82 -6.42 9.45
CA ASP A 63 0.70 -7.10 10.12
C ASP A 63 -0.22 -7.83 9.13
N ALA A 64 -0.40 -7.26 7.93
CA ALA A 64 -1.09 -7.89 6.82
C ALA A 64 -0.29 -9.03 6.14
N GLY A 65 0.97 -9.24 6.53
CA GLY A 65 1.84 -10.30 6.00
C GLY A 65 2.81 -9.86 4.90
N TYR A 66 2.80 -8.58 4.52
CA TYR A 66 3.71 -8.02 3.51
C TYR A 66 5.01 -7.56 4.16
N GLN A 67 6.14 -8.07 3.68
CA GLN A 67 7.46 -7.69 4.19
C GLN A 67 7.95 -6.37 3.57
N ALA A 68 7.15 -5.31 3.70
CA ALA A 68 7.55 -3.98 3.26
C ALA A 68 8.58 -3.38 4.23
N ASP A 69 9.55 -2.66 3.68
CA ASP A 69 10.57 -1.94 4.41
C ASP A 69 10.36 -0.43 4.29
N PHE A 70 10.78 0.30 5.33
CA PHE A 70 10.68 1.76 5.34
C PHE A 70 11.48 2.38 4.20
N ALA A 71 12.64 1.81 3.85
CA ALA A 71 13.49 2.36 2.80
C ALA A 71 12.77 2.33 1.44
N ASP A 72 12.18 1.20 1.07
CA ASP A 72 11.42 1.04 -0.17
C ASP A 72 10.21 1.98 -0.22
N LEU A 73 9.44 2.05 0.88
CA LEU A 73 8.27 2.94 0.95
C LEU A 73 8.64 4.43 1.03
N ALA A 74 9.87 4.76 1.44
CA ALA A 74 10.36 6.14 1.51
C ALA A 74 11.07 6.58 0.23
N GLU A 75 11.57 5.63 -0.58
CA GLU A 75 12.15 5.91 -1.90
C GLU A 75 11.06 6.37 -2.86
N ASP A 76 9.93 5.66 -2.88
CA ASP A 76 8.74 6.05 -3.62
C ASP A 76 7.54 6.09 -2.67
N SER A 77 7.25 7.28 -2.14
CA SER A 77 6.19 7.48 -1.15
C SER A 77 4.79 7.67 -1.75
N SER A 78 4.58 7.29 -3.01
CA SER A 78 3.29 7.36 -3.69
C SER A 78 2.48 6.06 -3.50
N LEU A 79 1.15 6.18 -3.52
CA LEU A 79 0.27 5.02 -3.39
C LEU A 79 0.40 4.09 -4.61
N ALA A 80 0.66 4.64 -5.80
CA ALA A 80 0.92 3.87 -7.00
C ALA A 80 2.15 2.96 -6.85
N ALA A 81 3.28 3.51 -6.38
CA ALA A 81 4.49 2.72 -6.19
C ALA A 81 4.34 1.67 -5.08
N TRP A 82 3.64 2.00 -3.99
CA TRP A 82 3.36 1.03 -2.93
C TRP A 82 2.52 -0.14 -3.43
N ARG A 83 1.57 0.10 -4.35
CA ARG A 83 0.79 -0.98 -4.98
C ARG A 83 1.71 -1.94 -5.73
N GLU A 84 2.57 -1.41 -6.59
CA GLU A 84 3.50 -2.22 -7.39
C GLU A 84 4.44 -3.03 -6.48
N LEU A 85 5.01 -2.38 -5.45
CA LEU A 85 5.85 -3.05 -4.46
C LEU A 85 5.12 -4.22 -3.77
N LEU A 86 3.85 -4.02 -3.39
CA LEU A 86 3.05 -5.05 -2.71
C LEU A 86 2.62 -6.18 -3.66
N GLU A 87 2.40 -5.90 -4.94
CA GLU A 87 2.21 -6.95 -5.96
C GLU A 87 3.44 -7.83 -6.05
N GLU A 88 4.64 -7.24 -6.14
CA GLU A 88 5.89 -8.00 -6.20
C GLU A 88 6.15 -8.82 -4.92
N LEU A 89 5.80 -8.27 -3.75
CA LEU A 89 5.92 -8.98 -2.47
C LEU A 89 4.91 -10.12 -2.30
N GLY A 90 3.74 -10.02 -2.93
CA GLY A 90 2.69 -11.05 -2.88
C GLY A 90 2.95 -12.25 -3.79
N GLU A 91 3.71 -12.05 -4.88
CA GLU A 91 4.02 -13.10 -5.87
C GLU A 91 5.16 -14.05 -5.43
N ASN A 92 5.83 -13.78 -4.30
CA ASN A 92 7.03 -14.52 -3.85
C ASN A 92 6.79 -15.44 -2.63
#